data_AF-A0A9P9DKS1-F1
#
_entry.id   AF-A0A9P9DKS1-F1
#
_cell.length_a   1.000
_cell.length_b   1.000
_cell.length_c   1.000
_cell.angle_alpha   90.00
_cell.angle_beta   90.00
_cell.angle_gamma   90.00
#
_symmetry.space_group_name_H-M   'P 1'
#
loop_
_entity.id
_entity.type
_entity.pdbx_description
1 polymer ?
#
loop_
_entity_poly.entity_id
_entity_poly.type
_entity_poly.pdbx_seq_one_letter_code
_entity_poly.pdbx_strand_id
1 'polypeptide(L)'
;MAALNVTLPIDEPEWNSAPAWKLPGWAEPLMVVSILLSAMYITRRRDFRIWPTRNDRDGYLSVHSNDSSAGLLSFESDNSHDVSVSTTKNPPKQRNCCGMILETPNSSRFRNHIHSRLLQKFPFLIEMFYWVINYAFYRFTSIASQRLFAGPGIWNVAQANGIAVLETEQESLLSFLFPIRERSVQQWFMHGHQDALSVLNRAYALVHIPGTVGYICWYYYVAPNFDTFAIARRTMTLTNFCAFITFIFYPCMPPRLLPKEYGFLDTVRHDDAQSVWMGGKFVNQLAAMPSMHFGYSFLIGTTMIYHSGIFRRTLAPGESRKSTFWKVFYLVVGIGYPAFILTTIVATANHYFMDALVAAFFCFFSFGCNKIFYVFIPLEDIVLYVIRADKPVPTTGQRFHERGGTI
;
A
#
# COMPACT_ATOMS: atom_id res chain seq x y z
N MET A 1 13.80 37.34 4.57
CA MET A 1 12.81 36.96 3.54
C MET A 1 11.47 37.42 4.05
N ALA A 2 10.84 38.38 3.38
CA ALA A 2 9.53 38.87 3.79
C ALA A 2 8.52 37.72 3.68
N ALA A 3 7.78 37.43 4.75
CA ALA A 3 6.67 36.49 4.72
C ALA A 3 5.65 37.01 3.69
N LEU A 4 5.39 36.24 2.63
CA LEU A 4 4.48 36.59 1.57
C LEU A 4 3.05 36.45 2.09
N ASN A 5 2.28 37.52 1.99
CA ASN A 5 1.00 37.65 2.68
C ASN A 5 -0.11 36.95 1.87
N VAL A 6 -0.25 35.63 2.04
CA VAL A 6 -1.32 34.79 1.45
C VAL A 6 -2.62 34.90 2.27
N THR A 7 -2.90 36.09 2.82
CA THR A 7 -4.11 36.35 3.61
C THR A 7 -5.16 36.99 2.71
N LEU A 8 -6.37 36.43 2.71
CA LEU A 8 -7.44 36.84 1.81
C LEU A 8 -8.75 37.03 2.61
N PRO A 9 -9.67 37.88 2.15
CA PRO A 9 -10.92 38.14 2.85
C PRO A 9 -11.70 36.85 3.12
N ILE A 10 -12.24 36.77 4.33
CA ILE A 10 -12.95 35.63 4.90
C ILE A 10 -14.44 35.96 4.83
N ASP A 11 -15.14 35.46 3.82
CA ASP A 11 -16.58 35.26 3.96
C ASP A 11 -16.77 34.04 4.85
N GLU A 12 -17.64 34.13 5.86
CA GLU A 12 -17.95 32.97 6.70
C GLU A 12 -18.67 31.92 5.83
N PRO A 13 -18.10 30.72 5.68
CA PRO A 13 -18.75 29.72 4.86
C PRO A 13 -20.00 29.17 5.56
N GLU A 14 -21.17 29.35 4.94
CA GLU A 14 -22.42 28.75 5.40
C GLU A 14 -22.43 27.24 5.09
N TRP A 15 -22.25 26.39 6.10
CA TRP A 15 -22.37 24.93 5.98
C TRP A 15 -23.75 24.45 6.46
N ASN A 16 -24.58 23.96 5.54
CA ASN A 16 -25.98 23.62 5.79
C ASN A 16 -26.34 22.15 5.47
N SER A 17 -25.42 21.31 5.02
CA SER A 17 -25.72 19.90 4.71
C SER A 17 -25.79 19.02 5.96
N ALA A 18 -26.79 18.14 5.99
CA ALA A 18 -26.85 17.07 6.98
C ALA A 18 -25.73 16.04 6.72
N PRO A 19 -25.16 15.42 7.78
CA PRO A 19 -24.17 14.37 7.58
C PRO A 19 -24.77 13.18 6.80
N ALA A 20 -24.11 12.77 5.71
CA ALA A 20 -24.64 11.77 4.77
C ALA A 20 -25.11 10.46 5.46
N TRP A 21 -24.33 9.96 6.42
CA TRP A 21 -24.71 8.90 7.38
C TRP A 21 -23.59 8.71 8.41
N LYS A 22 -23.92 8.24 9.62
CA LYS A 22 -22.95 7.92 10.68
C LYS A 22 -22.73 6.41 10.76
N LEU A 23 -21.50 5.96 10.49
CA LEU A 23 -21.15 4.55 10.69
C LEU A 23 -20.88 4.27 12.17
N PRO A 24 -21.39 3.15 12.72
CA PRO A 24 -21.02 2.72 14.06
C PRO A 24 -19.52 2.45 14.17
N GLY A 25 -18.92 2.78 15.32
CA GLY A 25 -17.47 2.61 15.52
C GLY A 25 -16.95 1.16 15.39
N TRP A 26 -17.83 0.17 15.51
CA TRP A 26 -17.49 -1.25 15.30
C TRP A 26 -17.56 -1.69 13.84
N ALA A 27 -18.24 -0.92 12.98
CA ALA A 27 -18.49 -1.32 11.60
C ALA A 27 -17.21 -1.34 10.76
N GLU A 28 -16.34 -0.34 10.92
CA GLU A 28 -15.05 -0.27 10.19
C GLU A 28 -14.11 -1.44 10.52
N PRO A 29 -13.82 -1.76 11.80
CA PRO A 29 -13.08 -2.97 12.15
C PRO A 29 -13.72 -4.25 11.61
N LEU A 30 -15.05 -4.38 11.72
CA LEU A 30 -15.76 -5.56 11.25
C LEU A 30 -15.63 -5.72 9.72
N MET A 31 -15.71 -4.64 8.95
CA MET A 31 -15.51 -4.65 7.50
C MET A 31 -14.10 -5.14 7.15
N VAL A 32 -13.07 -4.59 7.78
CA VAL A 32 -11.66 -4.98 7.53
C VAL A 32 -11.44 -6.45 7.86
N VAL A 33 -11.89 -6.91 9.04
CA VAL A 33 -11.77 -8.32 9.46
C VAL A 33 -12.52 -9.23 8.49
N SER A 34 -13.72 -8.85 8.07
CA SER A 34 -14.51 -9.63 7.12
C SER A 34 -13.82 -9.75 5.76
N ILE A 35 -13.21 -8.67 5.25
CA ILE A 35 -12.42 -8.70 4.00
C ILE A 35 -11.22 -9.63 4.16
N LEU A 36 -10.47 -9.51 5.26
CA LEU A 36 -9.29 -10.35 5.52
C LEU A 36 -9.64 -11.84 5.64
N LEU A 37 -10.68 -12.18 6.40
CA LEU A 37 -11.14 -13.56 6.55
C LEU A 37 -11.67 -14.12 5.22
N SER A 38 -12.40 -13.31 4.45
CA SER A 38 -12.87 -13.70 3.11
C SER A 38 -11.71 -13.95 2.16
N ALA A 39 -10.70 -13.07 2.16
CA ALA A 39 -9.51 -13.23 1.35
C ALA A 39 -8.72 -14.48 1.73
N MET A 40 -8.51 -14.70 3.03
CA MET A 40 -7.86 -15.90 3.55
C MET A 40 -8.63 -17.17 3.13
N TYR A 41 -9.96 -17.15 3.19
CA TYR A 41 -10.79 -18.26 2.73
C TYR A 41 -10.67 -18.47 1.22
N ILE A 42 -10.77 -17.41 0.41
CA ILE A 42 -10.77 -17.47 -1.05
C ILE A 42 -9.41 -17.91 -1.63
N THR A 43 -8.31 -17.48 -1.00
CA THR A 43 -6.92 -17.75 -1.43
C THR A 43 -6.31 -19.02 -0.83
N ARG A 44 -7.09 -19.75 0.00
CA ARG A 44 -6.64 -20.98 0.65
C ARG A 44 -6.29 -22.08 -0.36
N ARG A 45 -5.35 -22.95 0.01
CA ARG A 45 -5.15 -24.24 -0.67
C ARG A 45 -6.30 -25.18 -0.33
N ARG A 46 -7.09 -25.56 -1.33
CA ARG A 46 -8.28 -26.41 -1.15
C ARG A 46 -7.89 -27.86 -0.85
N ASP A 47 -6.87 -28.38 -1.52
CA ASP A 47 -6.46 -29.79 -1.43
C ASP A 47 -5.41 -30.05 -0.33
N PHE A 48 -5.18 -29.08 0.57
CA PHE A 48 -4.19 -29.20 1.63
C PHE A 48 -4.82 -29.51 3.01
N ARG A 49 -4.35 -30.59 3.64
CA ARG A 49 -4.78 -31.02 4.99
C ARG A 49 -3.84 -30.48 6.06
N ILE A 50 -4.37 -29.89 7.14
CA ILE A 50 -3.55 -29.39 8.26
C ILE A 50 -3.01 -30.55 9.10
N TRP A 51 -3.82 -31.58 9.34
CA TRP A 51 -3.37 -32.78 10.05
C TRP A 51 -2.99 -33.85 9.03
N PRO A 52 -1.71 -34.27 8.98
CA PRO A 52 -1.28 -35.32 8.06
C PRO A 52 -1.87 -36.67 8.43
N THR A 53 -2.27 -37.43 7.42
CA THR A 53 -2.46 -38.88 7.56
C THR A 53 -1.11 -39.60 7.47
N ARG A 54 -1.02 -40.85 7.95
CA ARG A 54 0.25 -41.62 8.01
C ARG A 54 0.96 -41.70 6.63
N ASN A 55 0.21 -41.75 5.52
CA ASN A 55 0.71 -41.69 4.14
C ASN A 55 1.30 -40.34 3.70
N ASP A 56 0.90 -39.21 4.29
CA ASP A 56 1.43 -37.88 3.90
C ASP A 56 2.87 -37.66 4.39
N ARG A 57 3.33 -38.46 5.36
CA ARG A 57 4.69 -38.36 5.91
C ARG A 57 5.76 -38.94 4.98
N ASP A 58 5.35 -39.83 4.07
CA ASP A 58 6.23 -40.58 3.17
C ASP A 58 6.13 -40.12 1.70
N GLY A 59 5.29 -39.13 1.40
CA GLY A 59 5.22 -38.47 0.09
C GLY A 59 6.43 -37.56 -0.18
N TYR A 60 7.60 -38.17 -0.37
CA TYR A 60 8.89 -37.51 -0.67
C TYR A 60 8.98 -36.82 -2.06
N LEU A 61 7.87 -36.68 -2.78
CA LEU A 61 7.80 -36.12 -4.14
C LEU A 61 6.89 -34.89 -4.23
N SER A 62 7.18 -33.86 -3.43
CA SER A 62 6.85 -32.47 -3.84
C SER A 62 8.15 -31.72 -4.09
N VAL A 63 8.82 -32.12 -5.17
CA VAL A 63 9.69 -31.24 -5.95
C VAL A 63 8.85 -29.99 -6.25
N HIS A 64 9.23 -28.84 -5.69
CA HIS A 64 8.77 -27.45 -5.94
C HIS A 64 8.90 -26.55 -4.70
N SER A 65 9.53 -27.00 -3.62
CA SER A 65 9.87 -26.09 -2.50
C SER A 65 10.94 -25.04 -2.81
N ASN A 66 11.46 -24.99 -4.04
CA ASN A 66 12.29 -23.89 -4.50
C ASN A 66 11.44 -22.66 -4.91
N ASP A 67 10.16 -22.80 -5.25
CA ASP A 67 9.41 -21.69 -5.87
C ASP A 67 8.89 -20.60 -4.93
N SER A 68 8.97 -20.74 -3.61
CA SER A 68 8.44 -19.71 -2.69
C SER A 68 9.26 -18.41 -2.68
N SER A 69 10.52 -18.47 -3.11
CA SER A 69 11.38 -17.29 -3.28
C SER A 69 12.57 -17.47 -4.23
N ALA A 70 12.84 -18.68 -4.76
CA ALA A 70 13.93 -18.85 -5.73
C ALA A 70 13.59 -18.20 -7.09
N GLY A 71 12.31 -18.08 -7.47
CA GLY A 71 11.92 -17.36 -8.70
C GLY A 71 12.16 -15.84 -8.67
N LEU A 72 12.29 -15.24 -7.49
CA LEU A 72 12.52 -13.79 -7.35
C LEU A 72 13.99 -13.36 -7.55
N LEU A 73 14.89 -14.32 -7.44
CA LEU A 73 16.32 -14.18 -7.71
C LEU A 73 16.63 -15.15 -8.85
N SER A 74 16.45 -14.71 -10.09
CA SER A 74 16.78 -15.52 -11.27
C SER A 74 18.22 -16.02 -11.17
N PHE A 75 18.38 -17.34 -11.29
CA PHE A 75 19.64 -17.98 -11.63
C PHE A 75 19.99 -17.53 -13.05
N GLU A 76 21.02 -16.71 -13.23
CA GLU A 76 21.70 -16.62 -14.52
C GLU A 76 22.42 -17.95 -14.72
N SER A 77 21.74 -18.87 -15.42
CA SER A 77 22.30 -20.12 -15.91
C SER A 77 22.71 -19.91 -17.36
N ASP A 78 23.91 -19.35 -17.56
CA ASP A 78 24.71 -19.61 -18.75
C ASP A 78 26.16 -19.79 -18.31
N ASN A 79 26.38 -20.89 -17.58
CA ASN A 79 27.60 -21.67 -17.69
C ASN A 79 27.37 -23.05 -17.08
N SER A 80 27.51 -24.04 -17.95
CA SER A 80 27.66 -25.46 -17.64
C SER A 80 28.68 -25.71 -16.53
N HIS A 81 28.36 -26.68 -15.66
CA HIS A 81 29.17 -27.31 -14.59
C HIS A 81 29.00 -26.73 -13.17
N ASP A 82 28.09 -27.32 -12.39
CA ASP A 82 28.41 -28.07 -11.16
C ASP A 82 27.14 -28.32 -10.34
N VAL A 83 26.48 -29.47 -10.58
CA VAL A 83 25.47 -30.00 -9.67
C VAL A 83 26.23 -30.60 -8.47
N SER A 84 26.45 -29.81 -7.43
CA SER A 84 26.88 -30.37 -6.15
C SER A 84 25.72 -31.19 -5.57
N VAL A 85 25.83 -32.51 -5.67
CA VAL A 85 24.90 -33.45 -5.05
C VAL A 85 25.15 -33.41 -3.54
N SER A 86 24.48 -32.51 -2.84
CA SER A 86 24.52 -32.46 -1.38
C SER A 86 23.83 -33.71 -0.81
N THR A 87 24.54 -34.48 0.02
CA THR A 87 24.04 -35.68 0.71
C THR A 87 23.17 -35.36 1.93
N THR A 88 22.94 -34.08 2.23
CA THR A 88 22.17 -33.63 3.39
C THR A 88 20.68 -33.48 3.06
N LYS A 89 19.80 -34.01 3.92
CA LYS A 89 18.33 -34.04 3.71
C LYS A 89 17.70 -32.65 3.49
N ASN A 90 18.36 -31.57 3.93
CA ASN A 90 17.94 -30.18 3.70
C ASN A 90 19.20 -29.29 3.58
N PRO A 91 19.79 -29.11 2.38
CA PRO A 91 20.96 -28.26 2.21
C PRO A 91 20.62 -26.79 2.49
N PRO A 92 21.57 -25.98 2.98
CA PRO A 92 21.38 -24.54 3.17
C PRO A 92 21.05 -23.87 1.83
N LYS A 93 20.21 -22.83 1.87
CA LYS A 93 19.81 -22.09 0.67
C LYS A 93 20.88 -21.06 0.35
N GLN A 94 21.42 -21.11 -0.86
CA GLN A 94 22.32 -20.06 -1.36
C GLN A 94 21.50 -18.87 -1.86
N ARG A 95 21.82 -17.67 -1.38
CA ARG A 95 21.16 -16.41 -1.74
C ARG A 95 22.22 -15.45 -2.27
N ASN A 96 22.06 -14.95 -3.49
CA ASN A 96 22.86 -13.83 -3.96
C ASN A 96 22.22 -12.52 -3.46
N CYS A 97 22.87 -11.86 -2.51
CA CYS A 97 22.47 -10.57 -1.97
C CYS A 97 23.49 -9.51 -2.40
N CYS A 98 23.15 -8.69 -3.39
CA CYS A 98 23.99 -7.59 -3.87
C CYS A 98 25.42 -8.01 -4.26
N GLY A 99 25.58 -9.17 -4.92
CA GLY A 99 26.88 -9.68 -5.37
C GLY A 99 27.61 -10.57 -4.35
N MET A 100 27.08 -10.72 -3.14
CA MET A 100 27.60 -11.66 -2.15
C MET A 100 26.72 -12.91 -2.10
N ILE A 101 27.32 -14.09 -2.26
CA ILE A 101 26.64 -15.38 -2.06
C ILE A 101 26.61 -15.67 -0.56
N LEU A 102 25.43 -15.58 0.03
CA LEU A 102 25.18 -15.87 1.44
C LEU A 102 24.47 -17.22 1.57
N GLU A 103 24.99 -18.10 2.42
CA GLU A 103 24.31 -19.33 2.79
C GLU A 103 23.33 -19.05 3.95
N THR A 104 22.07 -19.41 3.74
CA THR A 104 20.98 -19.19 4.71
C THR A 104 20.39 -20.51 5.15
N PRO A 105 19.92 -20.62 6.41
CA PRO A 105 19.40 -21.87 6.94
C PRO A 105 18.13 -22.30 6.19
N ASN A 106 17.99 -23.61 5.95
CA ASN A 106 16.83 -24.14 5.23
C ASN A 106 15.66 -24.44 6.19
N SER A 107 14.61 -23.63 6.08
CA SER A 107 13.37 -23.75 6.85
C SER A 107 12.48 -24.94 6.46
N SER A 108 12.76 -25.63 5.35
CA SER A 108 11.99 -26.79 4.86
C SER A 108 11.89 -27.92 5.88
N ARG A 109 12.88 -28.04 6.78
CA ARG A 109 12.88 -29.03 7.85
C ARG A 109 11.69 -28.91 8.81
N PHE A 110 11.11 -27.72 8.91
CA PHE A 110 10.00 -27.44 9.82
C PHE A 110 8.63 -27.56 9.15
N ARG A 111 8.55 -28.01 7.90
CA ARG A 111 7.31 -28.14 7.10
C ARG A 111 6.18 -28.89 7.82
N ASN A 112 6.53 -29.87 8.66
CA ASN A 112 5.57 -30.71 9.38
C ASN A 112 5.02 -30.12 10.69
N HIS A 113 5.51 -28.95 11.13
CA HIS A 113 4.95 -28.29 12.31
C HIS A 113 3.54 -27.75 12.02
N ILE A 114 2.70 -27.68 13.06
CA ILE A 114 1.29 -27.27 12.93
C ILE A 114 1.17 -25.86 12.34
N HIS A 115 1.97 -24.91 12.82
CA HIS A 115 1.97 -23.54 12.33
C HIS A 115 2.49 -23.42 10.90
N SER A 116 3.51 -24.20 10.51
CA SER A 116 3.97 -24.29 9.12
C SER A 116 2.85 -24.80 8.20
N ARG A 117 2.11 -25.82 8.62
CA ARG A 117 0.97 -26.37 7.85
C ARG A 117 -0.20 -25.40 7.78
N LEU A 118 -0.44 -24.62 8.83
CA LEU A 118 -1.43 -23.55 8.82
C LEU A 118 -1.06 -22.47 7.79
N LEU A 119 0.19 -22.02 7.78
CA LEU A 119 0.70 -21.07 6.79
C LEU A 119 0.59 -21.62 5.36
N GLN A 120 0.92 -22.90 5.14
CA GLN A 120 0.77 -23.53 3.83
C GLN A 120 -0.69 -23.58 3.37
N LYS A 121 -1.64 -23.83 4.29
CA LYS A 121 -3.06 -23.81 3.94
C LYS A 121 -3.58 -22.40 3.62
N PHE A 122 -3.09 -21.40 4.35
CA PHE A 122 -3.50 -20.01 4.27
C PHE A 122 -2.30 -19.09 3.97
N PRO A 123 -1.77 -19.11 2.74
CA PRO A 123 -0.55 -18.36 2.39
C PRO A 123 -0.73 -16.84 2.53
N PHE A 124 -1.96 -16.33 2.42
CA PHE A 124 -2.29 -14.92 2.61
C PHE A 124 -1.98 -14.40 4.04
N LEU A 125 -1.82 -15.29 5.04
CA LEU A 125 -1.38 -14.91 6.38
C LEU A 125 -0.03 -14.19 6.39
N ILE A 126 0.87 -14.50 5.44
CA ILE A 126 2.14 -13.80 5.29
C ILE A 126 1.93 -12.32 4.89
N GLU A 127 0.95 -12.04 4.04
CA GLU A 127 0.62 -10.66 3.65
C GLU A 127 0.07 -9.88 4.85
N MET A 128 -0.76 -10.52 5.67
CA MET A 128 -1.25 -9.94 6.93
C MET A 128 -0.10 -9.64 7.90
N PHE A 129 0.91 -10.52 7.97
CA PHE A 129 2.09 -10.30 8.80
C PHE A 129 2.91 -9.09 8.32
N TYR A 130 3.13 -8.95 7.01
CA TYR A 130 3.82 -7.78 6.47
C TYR A 130 3.07 -6.47 6.74
N TRP A 131 1.74 -6.50 6.75
CA TRP A 131 0.93 -5.36 7.14
C TRP A 131 1.10 -4.96 8.61
N VAL A 132 1.18 -5.94 9.51
CA VAL A 132 1.48 -5.68 10.93
C VAL A 132 2.85 -5.02 11.09
N ILE A 133 3.86 -5.48 10.36
CA ILE A 133 5.19 -4.85 10.33
C ILE A 133 5.08 -3.40 9.85
N ASN A 134 4.41 -3.16 8.73
CA ASN A 134 4.22 -1.82 8.17
C ASN A 134 3.50 -0.87 9.14
N TYR A 135 2.48 -1.37 9.84
CA TYR A 135 1.81 -0.61 10.90
C TYR A 135 2.74 -0.31 12.07
N ALA A 136 3.59 -1.25 12.48
CA ALA A 136 4.58 -1.01 13.53
C ALA A 136 5.55 0.13 13.15
N PHE A 137 6.03 0.16 11.90
CA PHE A 137 6.85 1.27 11.39
C PHE A 137 6.08 2.59 11.35
N TYR A 138 4.83 2.60 10.89
CA TYR A 138 3.98 3.79 10.96
C TYR A 138 3.84 4.32 12.41
N ARG A 139 3.67 3.42 13.38
CA ARG A 139 3.57 3.82 14.79
C ARG A 139 4.88 4.41 15.31
N PHE A 140 6.01 3.89 14.84
CA PHE A 140 7.33 4.43 15.16
C PHE A 140 7.52 5.84 14.63
N THR A 141 7.02 6.17 13.44
CA THR A 141 7.22 7.52 12.85
C THR A 141 6.59 8.62 13.69
N SER A 142 5.36 8.40 14.18
CA SER A 142 4.67 9.36 15.03
C SER A 142 5.44 9.62 16.33
N ILE A 143 6.03 8.58 16.92
CA ILE A 143 6.81 8.69 18.16
C ILE A 143 8.15 9.40 17.88
N ALA A 144 8.82 9.03 16.79
CA ALA A 144 10.11 9.62 16.40
C ALA A 144 9.97 11.10 16.06
N SER A 145 8.97 11.47 15.25
CA SER A 145 8.69 12.86 14.88
C SER A 145 8.39 13.73 16.11
N GLN A 146 7.52 13.25 17.01
CA GLN A 146 7.21 13.96 18.26
C GLN A 146 8.44 14.18 19.14
N ARG A 147 9.38 13.23 19.18
CA ARG A 147 10.63 13.37 19.92
C ARG A 147 11.60 14.35 19.26
N LEU A 148 11.73 14.29 17.94
CA LEU A 148 12.65 15.16 17.18
C LEU A 148 12.25 16.63 17.30
N PHE A 149 10.94 16.92 17.28
CA PHE A 149 10.39 18.28 17.33
C PHE A 149 9.81 18.66 18.71
N ALA A 150 10.18 17.95 19.77
CA ALA A 150 9.69 18.23 21.12
C ALA A 150 10.07 19.64 21.62
N GLY A 151 11.27 20.12 21.28
CA GLY A 151 11.77 21.43 21.66
C GLY A 151 11.06 22.60 20.97
N PRO A 152 11.16 22.75 19.63
CA PRO A 152 10.59 23.87 18.88
C PRO A 152 9.04 23.89 18.82
N GLY A 153 8.38 22.80 19.24
CA GLY A 153 6.95 22.63 19.16
C GLY A 153 6.52 22.14 17.78
N ILE A 154 6.20 20.85 17.68
CA ILE A 154 5.84 20.18 16.42
C ILE A 154 4.74 20.90 15.62
N TRP A 155 3.78 21.53 16.29
CA TRP A 155 2.68 22.27 15.65
C TRP A 155 3.16 23.51 14.91
N ASN A 156 4.08 24.28 15.49
CA ASN A 156 4.63 25.48 14.86
C ASN A 156 5.45 25.13 13.61
N VAL A 157 6.29 24.10 13.73
CA VAL A 157 7.09 23.59 12.61
C VAL A 157 6.17 23.05 11.51
N ALA A 158 5.14 22.27 11.88
CA ALA A 158 4.20 21.71 10.92
C ALA A 158 3.39 22.79 10.19
N GLN A 159 2.98 23.84 10.90
CA GLN A 159 2.29 24.98 10.30
C GLN A 159 3.21 25.71 9.32
N ALA A 160 4.45 26.01 9.70
CA ALA A 160 5.42 26.66 8.82
C ALA A 160 5.68 25.83 7.55
N ASN A 161 5.81 24.51 7.68
CA ASN A 161 5.95 23.59 6.56
C ASN A 161 4.69 23.58 5.67
N GLY A 162 3.49 23.55 6.25
CA GLY A 162 2.24 23.60 5.48
C GLY A 162 2.08 24.90 4.69
N ILE A 163 2.43 26.04 5.30
CA ILE A 163 2.46 27.34 4.62
C ILE A 163 3.50 27.34 3.50
N ALA A 164 4.71 26.83 3.75
CA ALA A 164 5.76 26.75 2.74
C ALA A 164 5.36 25.89 1.53
N VAL A 165 4.62 24.79 1.75
CA VAL A 165 4.05 23.98 0.66
C VAL A 165 3.06 24.82 -0.15
N LEU A 166 2.12 25.50 0.51
CA LEU A 166 1.11 26.34 -0.15
C LEU A 166 1.74 27.49 -0.95
N GLU A 167 2.72 28.18 -0.37
CA GLU A 167 3.49 29.22 -1.06
C GLU A 167 4.24 28.66 -2.27
N THR A 168 4.80 27.45 -2.15
CA THR A 168 5.48 26.78 -3.26
C THR A 168 4.50 26.47 -4.40
N GLU A 169 3.30 26.01 -4.09
CA GLU A 169 2.27 25.72 -5.11
C GLU A 169 1.80 26.97 -5.83
N GLN A 170 1.63 28.08 -5.12
CA GLN A 170 1.00 29.28 -5.66
C GLN A 170 1.99 30.24 -6.33
N GLU A 171 3.19 30.38 -5.79
CA GLU A 171 4.09 31.49 -6.13
C GLU A 171 5.44 31.02 -6.69
N SER A 172 5.76 29.73 -6.60
CA SER A 172 7.03 29.24 -7.16
C SER A 172 6.93 29.03 -8.68
N LEU A 173 8.09 28.74 -9.29
CA LEU A 173 8.17 28.27 -10.67
C LEU A 173 7.40 26.97 -10.93
N LEU A 174 6.96 26.24 -9.89
CA LEU A 174 6.12 25.05 -10.03
C LEU A 174 4.63 25.36 -10.11
N SER A 175 4.22 26.63 -9.98
CA SER A 175 2.80 27.05 -10.07
C SER A 175 2.12 26.64 -11.37
N PHE A 176 2.86 26.48 -12.47
CA PHE A 176 2.29 25.98 -13.74
C PHE A 176 1.76 24.54 -13.62
N LEU A 177 2.26 23.73 -12.68
CA LEU A 177 1.76 22.37 -12.41
C LEU A 177 0.42 22.38 -11.68
N PHE A 178 0.07 23.50 -11.04
CA PHE A 178 -1.11 23.65 -10.20
C PHE A 178 -1.99 24.80 -10.72
N PRO A 179 -2.63 24.63 -11.89
CA PRO A 179 -3.44 25.69 -12.51
C PRO A 179 -4.69 26.06 -11.70
N ILE A 180 -5.10 25.20 -10.76
CA ILE A 180 -6.29 25.37 -9.92
C ILE A 180 -5.83 25.44 -8.47
N ARG A 181 -6.34 26.41 -7.71
CA ARG A 181 -6.05 26.54 -6.26
C ARG A 181 -6.92 25.60 -5.44
N GLU A 182 -6.34 24.95 -4.43
CA GLU A 182 -7.03 24.03 -3.53
C GLU A 182 -8.22 24.70 -2.84
N ARG A 183 -8.05 25.97 -2.42
CA ARG A 183 -9.12 26.76 -1.82
C ARG A 183 -10.30 26.91 -2.78
N SER A 184 -10.06 27.21 -4.06
CA SER A 184 -11.13 27.37 -5.04
C SER A 184 -11.92 26.07 -5.23
N VAL A 185 -11.23 24.93 -5.20
CA VAL A 185 -11.88 23.61 -5.24
C VAL A 185 -12.75 23.41 -4.01
N GLN A 186 -12.19 23.58 -2.80
CA GLN A 186 -12.96 23.41 -1.57
C GLN A 186 -14.17 24.36 -1.51
N GLN A 187 -13.98 25.64 -1.85
CA GLN A 187 -15.04 26.64 -1.82
C GLN A 187 -16.14 26.35 -2.85
N TRP A 188 -15.80 25.81 -4.02
CA TRP A 188 -16.80 25.35 -4.99
C TRP A 188 -17.67 24.23 -4.43
N PHE A 189 -17.07 23.28 -3.71
CA PHE A 189 -17.83 22.22 -3.05
C PHE A 189 -18.71 22.74 -1.90
N MET A 190 -18.24 23.78 -1.20
CA MET A 190 -18.99 24.40 -0.12
C MET A 190 -20.16 25.26 -0.60
N HIS A 191 -20.04 25.90 -1.77
CA HIS A 191 -21.08 26.75 -2.35
C HIS A 191 -21.90 26.00 -3.40
N GLY A 192 -22.98 25.32 -2.94
CA GLY A 192 -23.97 24.68 -3.82
C GLY A 192 -23.77 23.18 -4.06
N HIS A 193 -22.72 22.56 -3.50
CA HIS A 193 -22.41 21.13 -3.68
C HIS A 193 -22.09 20.40 -2.36
N GLN A 194 -22.68 20.83 -1.26
CA GLN A 194 -22.36 20.33 0.09
C GLN A 194 -22.67 18.83 0.26
N ASP A 195 -23.74 18.32 -0.34
CA ASP A 195 -24.07 16.89 -0.33
C ASP A 195 -22.95 16.04 -0.95
N ALA A 196 -22.35 16.52 -2.05
CA ALA A 196 -21.22 15.85 -2.67
C ALA A 196 -20.00 15.88 -1.73
N LEU A 197 -19.77 16.99 -1.03
CA LEU A 197 -18.67 17.10 -0.08
C LEU A 197 -18.85 16.17 1.13
N SER A 198 -20.07 15.96 1.62
CA SER A 198 -20.34 14.94 2.65
C SER A 198 -20.07 13.52 2.17
N VAL A 199 -20.35 13.21 0.90
CA VAL A 199 -19.94 11.93 0.28
C VAL A 199 -18.41 11.82 0.21
N LEU A 200 -17.71 12.88 -0.19
CA LEU A 200 -16.24 12.90 -0.25
C LEU A 200 -15.61 12.75 1.14
N ASN A 201 -16.14 13.43 2.16
CA ASN A 201 -15.74 13.26 3.56
C ASN A 201 -15.85 11.79 4.00
N ARG A 202 -16.93 11.11 3.62
CA ARG A 202 -17.12 9.70 3.94
C ARG A 202 -16.23 8.77 3.11
N ALA A 203 -16.01 9.08 1.83
CA ALA A 203 -15.11 8.34 0.97
C ALA A 203 -13.67 8.42 1.50
N TYR A 204 -13.22 9.60 1.93
CA TYR A 204 -11.94 9.80 2.60
C TYR A 204 -11.78 8.85 3.79
N ALA A 205 -12.84 8.72 4.60
CA ALA A 205 -12.84 7.86 5.78
C ALA A 205 -12.78 6.36 5.49
N LEU A 206 -13.54 5.89 4.51
CA LEU A 206 -13.73 4.46 4.27
C LEU A 206 -12.78 3.86 3.25
N VAL A 207 -12.33 4.64 2.28
CA VAL A 207 -11.65 4.07 1.10
C VAL A 207 -10.21 3.70 1.44
N HIS A 208 -9.54 4.39 2.36
CA HIS A 208 -8.12 4.15 2.59
C HIS A 208 -7.81 2.74 3.10
N ILE A 209 -8.31 2.37 4.28
CA ILE A 209 -7.95 1.09 4.92
C ILE A 209 -8.70 -0.08 4.27
N PRO A 210 -10.05 -0.15 4.31
CA PRO A 210 -10.82 -1.18 3.59
C PRO A 210 -10.47 -1.31 2.11
N GLY A 211 -10.32 -0.20 1.39
CA GLY A 211 -10.01 -0.23 -0.04
C GLY A 211 -8.61 -0.77 -0.33
N THR A 212 -7.61 -0.42 0.48
CA THR A 212 -6.26 -0.99 0.36
C THR A 212 -6.26 -2.49 0.66
N VAL A 213 -6.92 -2.91 1.73
CA VAL A 213 -7.02 -4.34 2.09
C VAL A 213 -7.70 -5.08 0.94
N GLY A 214 -8.84 -4.56 0.48
CA GLY A 214 -9.59 -5.10 -0.64
C GLY A 214 -8.74 -5.21 -1.91
N TYR A 215 -7.94 -4.21 -2.23
CA TYR A 215 -7.02 -4.24 -3.37
C TYR A 215 -5.96 -5.33 -3.23
N ILE A 216 -5.25 -5.43 -2.09
CA ILE A 216 -4.23 -6.48 -1.92
C ILE A 216 -4.87 -7.87 -1.99
N CYS A 217 -6.04 -8.05 -1.40
CA CYS A 217 -6.80 -9.31 -1.46
C CYS A 217 -7.20 -9.66 -2.89
N TRP A 218 -7.78 -8.71 -3.61
CA TRP A 218 -8.18 -8.85 -5.00
C TRP A 218 -6.97 -9.10 -5.91
N TYR A 219 -5.88 -8.37 -5.70
CA TYR A 219 -4.69 -8.47 -6.53
C TYR A 219 -3.93 -9.77 -6.29
N TYR A 220 -3.84 -10.24 -5.04
CA TYR A 220 -3.30 -11.56 -4.73
C TYR A 220 -4.06 -12.68 -5.45
N TYR A 221 -5.38 -12.50 -5.61
CA TYR A 221 -6.26 -13.45 -6.28
C TYR A 221 -6.19 -13.39 -7.81
N VAL A 222 -6.10 -12.18 -8.39
CA VAL A 222 -6.19 -11.95 -9.84
C VAL A 222 -4.82 -11.91 -10.53
N ALA A 223 -3.73 -11.63 -9.81
CA ALA A 223 -2.42 -11.50 -10.44
C ALA A 223 -2.01 -12.78 -11.20
N PRO A 224 -1.44 -12.63 -12.41
CA PRO A 224 -1.13 -13.74 -13.31
C PRO A 224 -0.03 -14.65 -12.73
N ASN A 225 0.92 -14.08 -12.00
CA ASN A 225 1.97 -14.81 -11.29
C ASN A 225 2.33 -14.09 -9.98
N PHE A 226 3.01 -14.80 -9.09
CA PHE A 226 3.40 -14.26 -7.80
C PHE A 226 4.38 -13.08 -7.91
N ASP A 227 5.27 -13.09 -8.89
CA ASP A 227 6.26 -12.01 -9.06
C ASP A 227 5.60 -10.67 -9.37
N THR A 228 4.57 -10.68 -10.22
CA THR A 228 3.77 -9.50 -10.56
C THR A 228 3.03 -8.95 -9.33
N PHE A 229 2.49 -9.83 -8.49
CA PHE A 229 1.92 -9.44 -7.20
C PHE A 229 2.99 -8.87 -6.26
N ALA A 230 4.13 -9.55 -6.16
CA ALA A 230 5.21 -9.18 -5.27
C ALA A 230 5.84 -7.83 -5.63
N ILE A 231 5.90 -7.47 -6.92
CA ILE A 231 6.31 -6.13 -7.38
C ILE A 231 5.36 -5.08 -6.82
N ALA A 232 4.05 -5.21 -7.05
CA ALA A 232 3.09 -4.21 -6.56
C ALA A 232 3.10 -4.10 -5.03
N ARG A 233 3.18 -5.23 -4.32
CA ARG A 233 3.32 -5.28 -2.86
C ARG A 233 4.58 -4.52 -2.40
N ARG A 234 5.74 -4.83 -2.97
CA ARG A 234 7.00 -4.17 -2.60
C ARG A 234 6.98 -2.68 -2.94
N THR A 235 6.43 -2.29 -4.08
CA THR A 235 6.27 -0.88 -4.45
C THR A 235 5.41 -0.13 -3.43
N MET A 236 4.28 -0.71 -3.02
CA MET A 236 3.42 -0.14 -1.97
C MET A 236 4.18 0.00 -0.65
N THR A 237 4.87 -1.06 -0.22
CA THR A 237 5.65 -1.05 1.02
C THR A 237 6.78 -0.03 0.99
N LEU A 238 7.54 0.08 -0.11
CA LEU A 238 8.60 1.08 -0.22
C LEU A 238 8.06 2.51 -0.26
N THR A 239 6.91 2.72 -0.91
CA THR A 239 6.23 4.03 -0.92
C THR A 239 5.85 4.43 0.50
N ASN A 240 5.36 3.48 1.31
CA ASN A 240 5.08 3.71 2.73
C ASN A 240 6.34 4.10 3.50
N PHE A 241 7.45 3.38 3.30
CA PHE A 241 8.70 3.70 3.98
C PHE A 241 9.22 5.10 3.60
N CYS A 242 9.14 5.49 2.34
CA CYS A 242 9.46 6.85 1.92
C CYS A 242 8.57 7.88 2.62
N ALA A 243 7.25 7.66 2.66
CA ALA A 243 6.32 8.53 3.36
C ALA A 243 6.60 8.59 4.88
N PHE A 244 6.91 7.46 5.49
CA PHE A 244 7.26 7.34 6.91
C PHE A 244 8.51 8.14 7.26
N ILE A 245 9.54 8.09 6.42
CA ILE A 245 10.74 8.91 6.56
C ILE A 245 10.35 10.40 6.48
N THR A 246 9.53 10.80 5.50
CA THR A 246 9.05 12.18 5.38
C THR A 246 8.27 12.62 6.64
N PHE A 247 7.38 11.79 7.18
CA PHE A 247 6.64 12.12 8.41
C PHE A 247 7.52 12.32 9.64
N ILE A 248 8.71 11.69 9.67
CA ILE A 248 9.68 11.86 10.75
C ILE A 248 10.39 13.22 10.65
N PHE A 249 10.82 13.60 9.45
CA PHE A 249 11.70 14.78 9.26
C PHE A 249 10.97 16.04 8.80
N TYR A 250 9.77 15.90 8.25
CA TYR A 250 8.98 16.98 7.67
C TYR A 250 7.52 16.85 8.13
N PRO A 251 7.22 17.15 9.41
CA PRO A 251 5.84 17.25 9.86
C PRO A 251 5.18 18.39 9.07
N CYS A 252 4.00 18.14 8.50
CA CYS A 252 3.31 19.08 7.63
C CYS A 252 1.84 19.18 8.06
N MET A 253 1.40 20.41 8.32
CA MET A 253 0.03 20.70 8.73
C MET A 253 -0.90 20.67 7.51
N PRO A 254 -2.01 19.89 7.55
CA PRO A 254 -2.98 19.85 6.46
C PRO A 254 -3.72 21.19 6.31
N PRO A 255 -4.23 21.53 5.11
CA PRO A 255 -4.84 22.84 4.86
C PRO A 255 -6.00 23.17 5.82
N ARG A 256 -6.83 22.20 6.19
CA ARG A 256 -7.96 22.36 7.13
C ARG A 256 -7.57 22.78 8.55
N LEU A 257 -6.31 22.61 8.95
CA LEU A 257 -5.80 23.01 10.27
C LEU A 257 -5.03 24.33 10.23
N LEU A 258 -4.83 24.92 9.04
CA LEU A 258 -4.20 26.23 8.91
C LEU A 258 -5.05 27.34 9.56
N PRO A 259 -4.44 28.48 9.91
CA PRO A 259 -5.18 29.65 10.39
C PRO A 259 -6.29 30.05 9.42
N LYS A 260 -7.41 30.58 9.96
CA LYS A 260 -8.60 30.98 9.18
C LYS A 260 -8.29 31.97 8.05
N GLU A 261 -7.21 32.72 8.17
CA GLU A 261 -6.72 33.69 7.18
C GLU A 261 -6.44 33.08 5.79
N TYR A 262 -6.17 31.78 5.73
CA TYR A 262 -5.94 31.05 4.48
C TYR A 262 -7.25 30.55 3.84
N GLY A 263 -8.39 30.61 4.53
CA GLY A 263 -9.72 30.35 3.98
C GLY A 263 -10.09 28.87 3.80
N PHE A 264 -9.44 27.96 4.52
CA PHE A 264 -9.78 26.53 4.56
C PHE A 264 -10.71 26.20 5.73
N LEU A 265 -11.61 25.22 5.54
CA LEU A 265 -12.53 24.74 6.59
C LEU A 265 -12.33 23.24 6.88
N ASP A 266 -12.43 22.84 8.15
CA ASP A 266 -12.40 21.43 8.57
C ASP A 266 -13.78 20.77 8.46
N THR A 267 -14.16 20.45 7.22
CA THR A 267 -15.46 19.84 6.89
C THR A 267 -15.60 18.43 7.48
N VAL A 268 -14.49 17.68 7.64
CA VAL A 268 -14.51 16.31 8.17
C VAL A 268 -14.89 16.26 9.66
N ARG A 269 -14.41 17.21 10.47
CA ARG A 269 -14.82 17.32 11.88
C ARG A 269 -16.27 17.79 12.01
N HIS A 270 -16.69 18.72 11.16
CA HIS A 270 -18.07 19.22 11.16
C HIS A 270 -19.09 18.13 10.77
N ASP A 271 -18.76 17.25 9.82
CA ASP A 271 -19.65 16.17 9.34
C ASP A 271 -19.65 14.89 10.20
N ASP A 272 -18.94 14.85 11.34
CA ASP A 272 -18.75 13.60 12.10
C ASP A 272 -18.24 12.43 11.21
N ALA A 273 -17.53 12.77 10.13
CA ALA A 273 -17.15 11.83 9.07
C ALA A 273 -15.82 11.14 9.36
N GLN A 274 -15.13 11.48 10.46
CA GLN A 274 -13.88 10.87 10.85
C GLN A 274 -14.01 9.35 10.99
N SER A 275 -13.09 8.61 10.37
CA SER A 275 -12.99 7.17 10.59
C SER A 275 -12.48 6.90 12.00
N VAL A 276 -12.83 5.73 12.53
CA VAL A 276 -12.36 5.27 13.86
C VAL A 276 -10.84 5.17 13.87
N TRP A 277 -10.27 4.84 12.71
CA TRP A 277 -8.83 4.72 12.47
C TRP A 277 -8.14 6.07 12.25
N MET A 278 -8.87 7.17 12.09
CA MET A 278 -8.33 8.53 11.94
C MET A 278 -8.49 9.40 13.21
N GLY A 279 -9.52 9.16 14.02
CA GLY A 279 -9.80 9.92 15.24
C GLY A 279 -9.08 9.45 16.51
N GLY A 280 -8.38 8.31 16.47
CA GLY A 280 -7.73 7.72 17.65
C GLY A 280 -6.45 8.45 18.10
N LYS A 281 -6.02 8.23 19.35
CA LYS A 281 -4.71 8.67 19.92
C LYS A 281 -3.47 8.18 19.14
N PHE A 282 -3.69 7.41 18.08
CA PHE A 282 -2.68 6.63 17.40
C PHE A 282 -2.37 7.11 15.98
N VAL A 283 -2.95 8.23 15.56
CA VAL A 283 -2.87 8.79 14.21
C VAL A 283 -2.09 10.08 14.24
N ASN A 284 -1.15 10.23 13.30
CA ASN A 284 -0.37 11.45 13.16
C ASN A 284 -1.16 12.51 12.37
N GLN A 285 -1.72 13.50 13.07
CA GLN A 285 -2.51 14.60 12.47
C GLN A 285 -1.65 15.60 11.68
N LEU A 286 -0.32 15.60 11.88
CA LEU A 286 0.64 16.50 11.24
C LEU A 286 1.43 15.80 10.13
N ALA A 287 0.82 14.80 9.50
CA ALA A 287 1.42 13.96 8.46
C ALA A 287 0.71 14.17 7.11
N ALA A 288 0.54 15.43 6.70
CA ALA A 288 -0.11 15.75 5.43
C ALA A 288 0.73 15.29 4.22
N MET A 289 2.04 15.57 4.23
CA MET A 289 2.92 15.26 3.09
C MET A 289 3.78 14.01 3.36
N PRO A 290 3.83 13.02 2.45
CA PRO A 290 3.04 12.87 1.22
C PRO A 290 1.66 12.26 1.46
N SER A 291 0.74 12.42 0.49
CA SER A 291 -0.61 11.86 0.61
C SER A 291 -0.63 10.35 0.39
N MET A 292 -0.78 9.60 1.48
CA MET A 292 -0.91 8.14 1.44
C MET A 292 -2.23 7.69 0.78
N HIS A 293 -3.31 8.46 0.96
CA HIS A 293 -4.58 8.20 0.25
C HIS A 293 -4.35 8.19 -1.26
N PHE A 294 -3.72 9.26 -1.77
CA PHE A 294 -3.44 9.38 -3.20
C PHE A 294 -2.42 8.35 -3.67
N GLY A 295 -1.29 8.16 -2.96
CA GLY A 295 -0.25 7.22 -3.37
C GLY A 295 -0.77 5.79 -3.55
N TYR A 296 -1.64 5.34 -2.66
CA TYR A 296 -2.28 4.03 -2.78
C TYR A 296 -3.26 3.98 -3.95
N SER A 297 -4.10 5.01 -4.09
CA SER A 297 -5.02 5.10 -5.23
C SER A 297 -4.29 5.11 -6.57
N PHE A 298 -3.15 5.80 -6.64
CA PHE A 298 -2.30 5.91 -7.81
C PHE A 298 -1.65 4.56 -8.15
N LEU A 299 -1.14 3.83 -7.16
CA LEU A 299 -0.61 2.49 -7.37
C LEU A 299 -1.71 1.50 -7.82
N ILE A 300 -2.91 1.60 -7.26
CA ILE A 300 -4.07 0.81 -7.69
C ILE A 300 -4.42 1.15 -9.13
N GLY A 301 -4.49 2.44 -9.46
CA GLY A 301 -4.82 2.94 -10.80
C GLY A 301 -3.82 2.49 -11.86
N THR A 302 -2.53 2.66 -11.60
CA THR A 302 -1.45 2.20 -12.48
C THR A 302 -1.45 0.68 -12.65
N THR A 303 -1.78 -0.08 -11.59
CA THR A 303 -1.96 -1.53 -11.67
C THR A 303 -3.15 -1.91 -12.55
N MET A 304 -4.29 -1.23 -12.42
CA MET A 304 -5.45 -1.45 -13.30
C MET A 304 -5.11 -1.13 -14.77
N ILE A 305 -4.40 -0.03 -15.02
CA ILE A 305 -3.92 0.33 -16.37
C ILE A 305 -2.98 -0.73 -16.92
N TYR A 306 -2.06 -1.26 -16.11
CA TYR A 306 -1.19 -2.37 -16.51
C TYR A 306 -1.99 -3.62 -16.91
N HIS A 307 -3.01 -3.97 -16.13
CA HIS A 307 -3.88 -5.14 -16.37
C HIS A 307 -4.88 -4.96 -17.51
N SER A 308 -5.15 -3.71 -17.92
CA SER A 308 -5.90 -3.43 -19.14
C SER A 308 -5.23 -4.04 -20.37
N GLY A 309 -3.90 -4.19 -20.36
CA GLY A 309 -3.12 -4.74 -21.47
C GLY A 309 -3.14 -3.85 -22.72
N ILE A 310 -3.65 -2.61 -22.66
CA ILE A 310 -3.68 -1.67 -23.79
C ILE A 310 -2.25 -1.30 -24.22
N PHE A 311 -1.39 -1.04 -23.24
CA PHE A 311 0.00 -0.62 -23.47
C PHE A 311 1.00 -1.79 -23.49
N ARG A 312 0.52 -3.05 -23.37
CA ARG A 312 1.38 -4.24 -23.32
C ARG A 312 1.39 -4.94 -24.68
N ARG A 313 2.56 -4.94 -25.35
CA ARG A 313 2.78 -5.71 -26.59
C ARG A 313 2.78 -7.22 -26.31
N THR A 314 3.46 -7.62 -25.24
CA THR A 314 3.61 -9.01 -24.80
C THR A 314 2.90 -9.21 -23.46
N LEU A 315 2.05 -10.23 -23.38
CA LEU A 315 1.40 -10.64 -22.15
C LEU A 315 2.29 -11.62 -21.37
N ALA A 316 2.01 -11.77 -20.07
CA ALA A 316 2.69 -12.79 -19.29
C ALA A 316 2.25 -14.19 -19.74
N PRO A 317 3.10 -15.23 -19.60
CA PRO A 317 2.70 -16.61 -19.86
C PRO A 317 1.38 -16.95 -19.14
N GLY A 318 0.43 -17.56 -19.87
CA GLY A 318 -0.90 -17.91 -19.33
C GLY A 318 -1.93 -16.77 -19.27
N GLU A 319 -1.55 -15.52 -19.60
CA GLU A 319 -2.49 -14.40 -19.63
C GLU A 319 -3.17 -14.29 -21.00
N SER A 320 -4.51 -14.35 -21.02
CA SER A 320 -5.30 -14.15 -22.24
C SER A 320 -5.60 -12.67 -22.49
N ARG A 321 -5.60 -12.25 -23.77
CA ARG A 321 -6.01 -10.89 -24.15
C ARG A 321 -7.48 -10.67 -23.78
N LYS A 322 -7.72 -9.60 -23.02
CA LYS A 322 -9.06 -9.19 -22.59
C LYS A 322 -9.84 -8.59 -23.78
N SER A 323 -11.17 -8.71 -23.76
CA SER A 323 -12.03 -8.05 -24.75
C SER A 323 -11.93 -6.52 -24.65
N THR A 324 -12.25 -5.82 -25.73
CA THR A 324 -12.20 -4.34 -25.79
C THR A 324 -12.96 -3.69 -24.64
N PHE A 325 -14.13 -4.23 -24.28
CA PHE A 325 -14.93 -3.76 -23.14
C PHE A 325 -14.13 -3.78 -21.83
N TRP A 326 -13.49 -4.90 -21.50
CA TRP A 326 -12.70 -5.03 -20.27
C TRP A 326 -11.47 -4.12 -20.29
N LYS A 327 -10.81 -3.95 -21.44
CA LYS A 327 -9.68 -3.02 -21.58
C LYS A 327 -10.08 -1.59 -21.21
N VAL A 328 -11.20 -1.12 -21.76
CA VAL A 328 -11.75 0.21 -21.47
C VAL A 328 -12.17 0.31 -20.01
N PHE A 329 -12.84 -0.70 -19.46
CA PHE A 329 -13.23 -0.73 -18.05
C PHE A 329 -12.03 -0.55 -17.11
N TYR A 330 -10.95 -1.32 -17.30
CA TYR A 330 -9.73 -1.21 -16.49
C TYR A 330 -9.05 0.15 -16.64
N LEU A 331 -9.07 0.75 -17.84
CA LEU A 331 -8.53 2.08 -18.07
C LEU A 331 -9.34 3.17 -17.34
N VAL A 332 -10.67 3.10 -17.45
CA VAL A 332 -11.60 4.05 -16.81
C VAL A 332 -11.47 3.97 -15.28
N VAL A 333 -11.46 2.77 -14.71
CA VAL A 333 -11.24 2.58 -13.27
C VAL A 333 -9.83 3.04 -12.88
N GLY A 334 -8.84 2.73 -13.72
CA GLY A 334 -7.43 3.04 -13.46
C GLY A 334 -7.12 4.54 -13.42
N ILE A 335 -7.84 5.36 -14.19
CA ILE A 335 -7.71 6.83 -14.18
C ILE A 335 -8.72 7.45 -13.21
N GLY A 336 -9.96 6.97 -13.23
CA GLY A 336 -11.07 7.53 -12.46
C GLY A 336 -10.88 7.39 -10.95
N TYR A 337 -10.31 6.27 -10.48
CA TYR A 337 -10.11 6.06 -9.04
C TYR A 337 -9.07 7.00 -8.42
N PRO A 338 -7.82 7.14 -8.96
CA PRO A 338 -6.89 8.15 -8.48
C PRO A 338 -7.43 9.58 -8.59
N ALA A 339 -8.15 9.90 -9.68
CA ALA A 339 -8.76 11.22 -9.85
C ALA A 339 -9.82 11.51 -8.78
N PHE A 340 -10.69 10.54 -8.49
CA PHE A 340 -11.68 10.64 -7.42
C PHE A 340 -11.04 10.86 -6.06
N ILE A 341 -9.94 10.16 -5.75
CA ILE A 341 -9.23 10.34 -4.47
C ILE A 341 -8.51 11.69 -4.43
N LEU A 342 -7.94 12.16 -5.53
CA LEU A 342 -7.37 13.50 -5.61
C LEU A 342 -8.43 14.58 -5.33
N THR A 343 -9.59 14.49 -5.97
CA THR A 343 -10.72 15.39 -5.69
C THR A 343 -11.14 15.30 -4.22
N THR A 344 -11.22 14.10 -3.67
CA THR A 344 -11.60 13.86 -2.28
C THR A 344 -10.65 14.57 -1.30
N ILE A 345 -9.34 14.39 -1.45
CA ILE A 345 -8.37 14.94 -0.48
C ILE A 345 -8.25 16.46 -0.55
N VAL A 346 -8.42 17.05 -1.75
CA VAL A 346 -8.36 18.51 -1.95
C VAL A 346 -9.66 19.17 -1.54
N ALA A 347 -10.82 18.63 -1.93
CA ALA A 347 -12.13 19.17 -1.57
C ALA A 347 -12.37 19.16 -0.04
N THR A 348 -11.82 18.17 0.65
CA THR A 348 -11.91 18.05 2.11
C THR A 348 -10.78 18.77 2.85
N ALA A 349 -9.90 19.49 2.12
CA ALA A 349 -8.74 20.23 2.66
C ALA A 349 -7.83 19.38 3.57
N ASN A 350 -7.71 18.08 3.28
CA ASN A 350 -6.80 17.19 4.03
C ASN A 350 -5.39 17.20 3.45
N HIS A 351 -5.23 17.51 2.17
CA HIS A 351 -3.96 17.48 1.47
C HIS A 351 -3.85 18.60 0.43
N TYR A 352 -2.61 19.02 0.18
CA TYR A 352 -2.25 19.93 -0.91
C TYR A 352 -2.05 19.16 -2.23
N PHE A 353 -2.03 19.82 -3.39
CA PHE A 353 -1.73 19.13 -4.66
C PHE A 353 -0.29 18.58 -4.69
N MET A 354 0.65 19.25 -4.03
CA MET A 354 2.04 18.87 -3.85
C MET A 354 2.15 17.56 -3.08
N ASP A 355 1.29 17.33 -2.08
CA ASP A 355 1.25 16.06 -1.34
C ASP A 355 0.97 14.88 -2.28
N ALA A 356 0.10 15.10 -3.28
CA ALA A 356 -0.24 14.12 -4.30
C ALA A 356 0.91 13.93 -5.31
N LEU A 357 1.59 15.02 -5.70
CA LEU A 357 2.75 14.97 -6.60
C LEU A 357 3.92 14.21 -5.97
N VAL A 358 4.26 14.51 -4.70
CA VAL A 358 5.30 13.80 -3.96
C VAL A 358 4.94 12.33 -3.79
N ALA A 359 3.67 12.01 -3.51
CA ALA A 359 3.20 10.63 -3.42
C ALA A 359 3.36 9.88 -4.77
N ALA A 360 3.00 10.50 -5.90
CA ALA A 360 3.22 9.92 -7.23
C ALA A 360 4.69 9.70 -7.52
N PHE A 361 5.55 10.68 -7.20
CA PHE A 361 7.00 10.55 -7.33
C PHE A 361 7.53 9.37 -6.50
N PHE A 362 7.12 9.23 -5.24
CA PHE A 362 7.49 8.09 -4.40
C PHE A 362 6.98 6.77 -4.95
N CYS A 363 5.80 6.71 -5.56
CA CYS A 363 5.33 5.51 -6.24
C CYS A 363 6.24 5.12 -7.41
N PHE A 364 6.63 6.06 -8.27
CA PHE A 364 7.54 5.78 -9.39
C PHE A 364 8.95 5.39 -8.93
N PHE A 365 9.52 6.13 -7.98
CA PHE A 365 10.78 5.81 -7.35
C PHE A 365 10.74 4.41 -6.72
N SER A 366 9.68 4.13 -5.96
CA SER A 366 9.48 2.83 -5.33
C SER A 366 9.33 1.71 -6.35
N PHE A 367 8.67 1.97 -7.47
CA PHE A 367 8.55 0.99 -8.56
C PHE A 367 9.92 0.64 -9.15
N GLY A 368 10.78 1.63 -9.39
CA GLY A 368 12.16 1.40 -9.86
C GLY A 368 13.05 0.70 -8.82
N CYS A 369 12.90 1.05 -7.54
CA CYS A 369 13.80 0.60 -6.47
C CYS A 369 13.26 -0.56 -5.62
N ASN A 370 12.10 -1.14 -5.95
CA ASN A 370 11.43 -2.16 -5.11
C ASN A 370 12.27 -3.41 -4.80
N LYS A 371 13.31 -3.69 -5.60
CA LYS A 371 14.24 -4.81 -5.39
C LYS A 371 15.15 -4.63 -4.16
N ILE A 372 15.21 -3.43 -3.57
CA ILE A 372 15.97 -3.18 -2.33
C ILE A 372 15.56 -4.12 -1.19
N PHE A 373 14.29 -4.57 -1.17
CA PHE A 373 13.83 -5.51 -0.15
C PHE A 373 14.45 -6.90 -0.23
N TYR A 374 15.16 -7.25 -1.32
CA TYR A 374 15.86 -8.53 -1.40
C TYR A 374 16.97 -8.66 -0.35
N VAL A 375 17.48 -7.53 0.16
CA VAL A 375 18.40 -7.49 1.31
C VAL A 375 17.79 -8.11 2.57
N PHE A 376 16.45 -8.12 2.70
CA PHE A 376 15.77 -8.73 3.85
C PHE A 376 15.43 -10.21 3.66
N ILE A 377 15.71 -10.83 2.51
CA ILE A 377 15.46 -12.27 2.29
C ILE A 377 16.26 -13.13 3.29
N PRO A 378 17.56 -12.88 3.53
CA PRO A 378 18.30 -13.61 4.57
C PRO A 378 17.70 -13.42 5.96
N LEU A 379 17.26 -12.21 6.29
CA LEU A 379 16.60 -11.92 7.58
C LEU A 379 15.29 -12.70 7.71
N GLU A 380 14.49 -12.76 6.64
CA GLU A 380 13.27 -13.56 6.60
C GLU A 380 13.55 -15.05 6.82
N ASP A 381 14.57 -15.61 6.13
CA ASP A 381 14.97 -17.01 6.29
C ASP A 381 15.44 -17.31 7.74
N ILE A 382 16.17 -16.38 8.38
CA ILE A 382 16.58 -16.49 9.79
C ILE A 382 15.36 -16.42 10.72
N VAL A 383 14.46 -15.47 10.53
CA VAL A 383 13.25 -15.33 11.36
C VAL A 383 12.40 -16.59 11.27
N LEU A 384 12.15 -17.10 10.06
CA LEU A 384 11.44 -18.36 9.83
C LEU A 384 12.14 -19.54 10.52
N TYR A 385 13.47 -19.57 10.49
CA TYR A 385 14.24 -20.60 11.19
C TYR A 385 14.08 -20.51 12.72
N VAL A 386 14.16 -19.32 13.29
CA VAL A 386 14.01 -19.06 14.74
C VAL A 386 12.61 -19.45 15.23
N ILE A 387 11.56 -19.06 14.50
CA ILE A 387 10.18 -19.42 14.84
C ILE A 387 9.81 -20.86 14.41
N ARG A 388 10.78 -21.60 13.86
CA ARG A 388 10.62 -22.98 13.37
C ARG A 388 9.47 -23.13 12.37
N ALA A 389 9.31 -22.17 11.46
CA ALA A 389 8.25 -22.16 10.44
C ALA A 389 8.83 -22.37 9.03
N ASP A 390 8.07 -23.04 8.16
CA ASP A 390 8.37 -23.13 6.73
C ASP A 390 7.59 -22.05 5.95
N LYS A 391 8.24 -21.43 4.95
CA LYS A 391 7.60 -20.38 4.14
C LYS A 391 6.50 -21.01 3.28
N PRO A 392 5.28 -20.44 3.24
CA PRO A 392 4.25 -20.99 2.39
C PRO A 392 4.56 -20.76 0.91
N VAL A 393 4.24 -21.75 0.08
CA VAL A 393 4.28 -21.57 -1.36
C VAL A 393 3.05 -20.75 -1.75
N PRO A 394 3.20 -19.61 -2.45
CA PRO A 394 2.07 -18.73 -2.78
C PRO A 394 1.05 -19.44 -3.68
N THR A 395 -0.21 -19.05 -3.57
CA THR A 395 -1.31 -19.57 -4.44
C THR A 395 -1.63 -18.64 -5.61
N THR A 396 -1.02 -17.45 -5.64
CA THR A 396 -1.12 -16.50 -6.75
C THR A 396 -0.71 -17.13 -8.07
N GLY A 397 -1.48 -16.90 -9.13
CA GLY A 397 -1.21 -17.44 -10.47
C GLY A 397 -1.64 -18.89 -10.71
N GLN A 398 -1.86 -19.72 -9.68
CA GLN A 398 -2.19 -21.15 -9.85
C GLN A 398 -3.40 -21.40 -10.76
N ARG A 399 -4.41 -20.52 -10.72
CA ARG A 399 -5.58 -20.64 -11.61
C ARG A 399 -5.32 -20.37 -13.08
N PHE A 400 -4.33 -19.54 -13.39
CA PHE A 400 -3.93 -19.31 -14.79
C PHE A 400 -3.14 -20.51 -15.31
N HIS A 401 -2.38 -21.17 -14.43
CA HIS A 401 -1.62 -22.38 -14.74
C HIS A 401 -2.57 -23.59 -14.94
N GLU A 402 -3.56 -23.76 -14.06
CA GLU A 402 -4.61 -24.80 -14.18
C GLU A 402 -5.45 -24.69 -15.47
N ARG A 403 -5.48 -23.50 -16.10
CA ARG A 403 -6.18 -23.24 -17.37
C ARG A 403 -5.30 -23.45 -18.62
N GLY A 404 -4.11 -24.02 -18.47
CA GLY A 404 -3.23 -24.37 -19.59
C GLY A 404 -2.11 -23.38 -19.88
N GLY A 405 -1.77 -22.48 -18.95
CA GLY A 405 -0.54 -21.68 -19.02
C GLY A 405 0.68 -22.54 -18.69
N THR A 406 1.57 -22.77 -19.67
CA THR A 406 2.86 -23.43 -19.45
C THR A 406 3.87 -22.50 -18.78
N ILE A 407 4.76 -23.09 -17.97
CA ILE A 407 5.89 -22.46 -17.28
C ILE A 407 6.83 -21.79 -18.28
#